data_AF-A0A2T4WUS8-F1
#
_entry.id   AF-A0A2T4WUS8-F1
#
_cell.length_a   1.000
_cell.length_b   1.000
_cell.length_c   1.000
_cell.angle_alpha   90.00
_cell.angle_beta   90.00
_cell.angle_gamma   90.00
#
_symmetry.space_group_name_H-M   'P 1'
#
loop_
_entity.id
_entity.type
_entity.pdbx_description
1 polymer ?
#
loop_
_entity_poly.entity_id
_entity_poly.type
_entity_poly.pdbx_seq_one_letter_code
_entity_poly.pdbx_strand_id
1 'polypeptide(L)'
;AVWNYNTGQAYTQPLGRTQFPNAPWDPEDLDSFTVGRLNNSRLPDYHRLDLAFARRGNFFGIGEAEWQIQLINAYSRRNIWFYNYDFDENPVERTDVTLLPVLPSVSYTVQF
;
A
#
# COMPACT_ATOMS: atom_id res chain seq x y z
N ALA A 1 5.49 7.01 -19.74
CA ALA A 1 5.94 7.02 -18.33
C ALA A 1 4.92 7.79 -17.49
N VAL A 2 4.69 7.37 -16.26
CA VAL A 2 3.77 8.03 -15.32
C VAL A 2 4.49 8.23 -14.00
N TRP A 3 4.48 9.44 -13.47
CA TRP A 3 5.05 9.76 -12.16
C TRP A 3 3.96 10.33 -11.25
N ASN A 4 3.86 9.80 -10.04
CA ASN A 4 2.88 10.20 -9.05
C ASN A 4 3.60 10.65 -7.77
N TYR A 5 3.14 11.75 -7.18
CA TYR A 5 3.59 12.26 -5.90
C TYR A 5 2.37 12.66 -5.05
N ASN A 6 2.35 12.28 -3.78
CA ASN A 6 1.34 12.71 -2.81
C ASN A 6 2.03 13.04 -1.48
N THR A 7 1.55 14.05 -0.76
CA THR A 7 2.09 14.47 0.55
C THR A 7 1.65 13.58 1.72
N GLY A 8 1.33 12.31 1.43
CA GLY A 8 0.85 11.33 2.42
C GLY A 8 -0.66 11.30 2.60
N GLN A 9 -1.21 10.09 2.72
CA GLN A 9 -2.63 9.87 2.96
C GLN A 9 -3.02 10.29 4.38
N ALA A 10 -4.20 10.89 4.51
CA ALA A 10 -4.79 11.23 5.79
C ALA A 10 -5.26 9.97 6.54
N TYR A 11 -5.00 9.90 7.84
CA TYR A 11 -5.52 8.83 8.70
C TYR A 11 -5.81 9.32 10.12
N THR A 12 -6.56 8.52 10.87
CA THR A 12 -6.86 8.76 12.28
C THR A 12 -5.93 7.90 13.12
N GLN A 13 -5.04 8.55 13.85
CA GLN A 13 -4.05 7.85 14.67
C GLN A 13 -4.68 7.40 16.00
N PRO A 14 -4.50 6.14 16.41
CA PRO A 14 -4.72 5.74 17.80
C PRO A 14 -3.64 6.38 18.67
N LEU A 15 -4.05 7.15 19.67
CA LEU A 15 -3.16 7.82 20.62
C LEU A 15 -2.87 6.94 21.84
N GLY A 16 -3.79 6.03 22.18
CA GLY A 16 -3.61 5.10 23.28
C GLY A 16 -4.77 4.11 23.41
N ARG A 17 -4.49 3.02 24.13
CA ARG A 17 -5.46 2.01 24.56
C ARG A 17 -5.49 2.03 26.09
N THR A 18 -6.69 2.00 26.66
CA THR A 18 -6.90 1.77 28.09
C THR A 18 -7.71 0.50 28.24
N GLN A 19 -7.16 -0.48 28.93
CA GLN A 19 -7.82 -1.75 29.21
C GLN A 19 -8.38 -1.71 30.64
N PHE A 20 -9.65 -2.06 30.80
CA PHE A 20 -10.33 -2.16 32.09
C PHE A 20 -10.59 -3.63 32.41
N PRO A 21 -9.69 -4.27 33.16
CA PRO A 21 -9.86 -5.67 33.50
C PRO A 21 -10.93 -5.86 34.58
N ASN A 22 -11.64 -7.00 34.52
CA ASN A 22 -12.64 -7.42 35.51
C ASN A 22 -13.78 -6.43 35.75
N ALA A 23 -14.44 -5.99 34.69
CA ALA A 23 -15.61 -5.13 34.84
C ALA A 23 -16.71 -5.87 35.64
N PRO A 24 -17.35 -5.24 36.65
CA PRO A 24 -18.35 -5.92 37.50
C PRO A 24 -19.56 -6.47 36.76
N TRP A 25 -19.79 -6.02 35.52
CA TRP A 25 -20.92 -6.35 34.67
C TRP A 25 -20.52 -7.05 33.36
N ASP A 26 -19.23 -7.29 33.13
CA ASP A 26 -18.72 -7.89 31.91
C ASP A 26 -17.53 -8.83 32.23
N PRO A 27 -17.61 -10.13 31.89
CA PRO A 27 -16.50 -11.05 32.09
C PRO A 27 -15.32 -10.81 31.12
N GLU A 28 -15.49 -10.00 30.07
CA GLU A 28 -14.41 -9.65 29.15
C GLU A 28 -13.69 -8.35 29.58
N ASP A 29 -12.39 -8.28 29.28
CA ASP A 29 -11.63 -7.05 29.47
C ASP A 29 -12.14 -5.98 28.51
N LEU A 30 -12.54 -4.83 29.05
CA LEU A 30 -13.07 -3.73 28.24
C LEU A 30 -11.93 -2.88 27.69
N ASP A 31 -11.86 -2.76 26.37
CA ASP A 31 -10.92 -1.89 25.69
C ASP A 31 -11.52 -0.55 25.30
N SER A 32 -10.85 0.53 25.70
CA SER A 32 -11.16 1.89 25.27
C SER A 32 -10.00 2.49 24.50
N PHE A 33 -10.28 2.93 23.26
CA PHE A 33 -9.30 3.57 22.40
C PHE A 33 -9.44 5.09 22.47
N THR A 34 -8.33 5.75 22.79
CA THR A 34 -8.21 7.19 22.59
C THR A 34 -7.66 7.41 21.17
N VAL A 35 -8.46 8.02 20.30
CA VAL A 35 -8.05 8.34 18.93
C VAL A 35 -7.86 9.84 18.76
N GLY A 36 -6.95 10.22 17.87
CA GLY A 36 -6.76 11.60 17.48
C GLY A 36 -7.96 12.14 16.69
N ARG A 37 -7.91 13.43 16.33
CA ARG A 37 -8.89 14.03 15.44
C ARG A 37 -8.95 13.25 14.12
N LEU A 38 -10.18 13.04 13.64
CA LEU A 38 -10.46 12.32 12.39
C LEU A 38 -9.58 12.86 11.25
N ASN A 39 -8.83 11.97 10.61
CA ASN A 39 -7.98 12.28 9.44
C ASN A 39 -6.97 13.42 9.65
N ASN A 40 -6.56 13.68 10.90
CA ASN A 40 -5.62 14.75 11.21
C ASN A 40 -4.14 14.33 11.10
N SER A 41 -3.86 13.04 11.07
CA SER A 41 -2.50 12.51 10.88
C SER A 41 -2.21 12.25 9.40
N ARG A 42 -0.93 12.18 9.04
CA ARG A 42 -0.48 11.92 7.66
C ARG A 42 0.54 10.79 7.64
N LEU A 43 0.36 9.86 6.71
CA LEU A 43 1.44 8.95 6.34
C LEU A 43 2.60 9.75 5.74
N PRO A 44 3.82 9.19 5.65
CA PRO A 44 4.91 9.80 4.92
C PRO A 44 4.54 10.09 3.47
N ASP A 45 5.31 10.97 2.85
CA ASP A 45 5.14 11.31 1.44
C ASP A 45 5.20 10.04 0.57
N TYR A 46 4.36 10.00 -0.45
CA TYR A 46 4.27 8.91 -1.39
C TYR A 46 4.83 9.38 -2.73
N HIS A 47 5.68 8.58 -3.36
CA HIS A 47 6.02 8.80 -4.75
C HIS A 47 6.37 7.52 -5.49
N ARG A 48 5.96 7.45 -6.76
CA ARG A 48 6.16 6.28 -7.62
C ARG A 48 6.35 6.70 -9.08
N LEU A 49 7.38 6.15 -9.72
CA LEU A 49 7.59 6.24 -11.17
C LEU A 49 7.27 4.88 -11.80
N ASP A 50 6.39 4.88 -12.79
CA ASP A 50 6.02 3.71 -13.58
C ASP A 50 6.43 3.92 -15.05
N LEU A 51 7.13 2.94 -15.61
CA LEU A 51 7.58 2.96 -17.00
C LEU A 51 6.84 1.88 -17.78
N ALA A 52 6.42 2.21 -19.01
CA ALA A 52 5.77 1.28 -19.91
C ALA A 52 6.25 1.54 -21.33
N PHE A 53 6.51 0.47 -22.06
CA PHE A 53 6.90 0.47 -23.47
C PHE A 53 6.08 -0.57 -24.21
N ALA A 54 5.54 -0.19 -25.36
CA ALA A 54 4.82 -1.10 -26.24
C ALA A 54 5.37 -0.99 -27.66
N ARG A 55 5.50 -2.13 -28.34
CA ARG A 55 5.96 -2.19 -29.73
C ARG A 55 5.11 -3.18 -30.51
N ARG A 56 4.46 -2.67 -31.55
CA ARG A 56 3.77 -3.48 -32.55
C ARG A 56 4.72 -3.95 -33.65
N GLY A 57 4.39 -5.08 -34.23
CA GLY A 57 5.10 -5.74 -35.31
C GLY A 57 4.20 -6.73 -36.04
N ASN A 58 4.80 -7.49 -36.94
CA ASN A 58 4.12 -8.52 -37.71
C ASN A 58 4.59 -9.91 -37.24
N PHE A 59 3.65 -10.82 -37.01
CA PHE A 59 3.96 -12.22 -36.74
C PHE A 59 4.07 -12.97 -38.06
N PHE A 60 5.27 -13.01 -38.65
CA PHE A 60 5.56 -13.80 -39.86
C PHE A 60 4.61 -13.60 -41.06
N GLY A 61 3.96 -12.44 -41.17
CA GLY A 61 3.01 -12.16 -42.26
C GLY A 61 1.62 -12.75 -42.05
N ILE A 62 1.39 -13.46 -40.94
CA ILE A 62 0.13 -14.18 -40.65
C ILE A 62 -0.72 -13.50 -39.56
N GLY A 63 -0.27 -12.37 -39.02
CA GLY A 63 -1.00 -11.68 -37.97
C GLY A 63 -0.25 -10.49 -37.38
N GLU A 64 -0.93 -9.72 -36.54
CA GLU A 64 -0.32 -8.63 -35.78
C GLU A 64 0.31 -9.16 -34.48
N ALA A 65 1.49 -8.65 -34.14
CA ALA A 65 2.19 -8.96 -32.91
C ALA A 65 2.40 -7.69 -32.08
N GLU A 66 2.26 -7.78 -30.77
CA GLU A 66 2.54 -6.68 -29.85
C GLU A 66 3.36 -7.17 -28.65
N TRP A 67 4.48 -6.49 -28.41
CA TRP A 67 5.25 -6.57 -27.18
C TRP A 67 4.84 -5.45 -26.23
N GLN A 68 4.58 -5.79 -24.97
CA GLN A 68 4.36 -4.82 -23.90
C GLN A 68 5.32 -5.12 -22.75
N ILE A 69 6.07 -4.11 -22.33
CA ILE A 69 7.00 -4.20 -21.21
C ILE A 69 6.62 -3.11 -20.22
N GLN A 70 6.45 -3.46 -18.96
CA GLN A 70 6.13 -2.52 -17.90
C GLN A 70 7.08 -2.71 -16.72
N LEU A 71 7.42 -1.60 -16.06
CA LEU A 71 8.21 -1.58 -14.84
C LEU A 71 7.50 -0.65 -13.87
N ILE A 72 6.75 -1.24 -12.95
CA ILE A 72 6.03 -0.52 -11.90
C ILE A 72 7.00 -0.26 -10.74
N ASN A 73 6.92 0.93 -10.15
CA ASN A 73 7.78 1.35 -9.04
C ASN A 73 9.27 1.27 -9.40
N ALA A 74 9.70 1.99 -10.43
CA ALA A 74 11.08 1.99 -10.94
C ALA A 74 12.14 2.37 -9.88
N TYR A 75 11.77 3.14 -8.84
CA TYR A 75 12.65 3.47 -7.71
C TYR A 75 12.72 2.38 -6.64
N SER A 76 11.92 1.31 -6.78
CA SER A 76 11.73 0.26 -5.77
C SER A 76 11.42 0.81 -4.37
N ARG A 77 10.72 1.94 -4.28
CA ARG A 77 10.42 2.60 -3.01
C ARG A 77 9.31 1.85 -2.27
N ARG A 78 9.57 1.50 -1.02
CA ARG A 78 8.59 0.87 -0.10
C ARG A 78 7.67 1.91 0.51
N ASN A 79 6.82 2.51 -0.32
CA ASN A 79 5.79 3.45 0.14
C ASN A 79 4.88 2.76 1.17
N ILE A 80 4.57 3.43 2.29
CA ILE A 80 3.63 2.91 3.29
C ILE A 80 2.21 2.99 2.75
N TRP A 81 1.47 1.88 2.85
CA TRP A 81 0.05 1.81 2.50
C TRP A 81 -0.81 2.15 3.71
N PHE A 82 -0.53 1.54 4.86
CA PHE A 82 -1.16 1.85 6.14
C PHE A 82 -0.31 1.36 7.32
N TYR A 83 -0.67 1.81 8.52
CA TYR A 83 -0.12 1.27 9.75
C TYR A 83 -1.06 0.22 10.32
N ASN A 84 -0.50 -0.92 10.69
CA ASN A 84 -1.20 -1.92 11.50
C ASN A 84 -0.76 -1.72 12.95
N TYR A 85 -1.71 -1.79 13.86
CA TYR A 85 -1.46 -1.70 15.30
C TYR A 85 -1.86 -3.02 15.92
N ASP A 86 -0.92 -3.66 16.59
CA ASP A 86 -1.15 -4.86 17.37
C ASP A 86 -1.55 -4.45 18.79
N PHE A 87 -2.80 -4.71 19.13
CA PHE A 87 -3.37 -4.37 20.42
C PHE A 87 -3.25 -5.50 21.44
N ASP A 88 -2.78 -6.69 21.07
CA ASP A 88 -2.58 -7.78 22.03
C ASP A 88 -1.27 -7.59 22.82
N GLU A 89 -0.32 -6.82 22.28
CA GLU A 89 0.93 -6.44 22.93
C GLU A 89 0.80 -5.14 23.74
N ASN A 90 1.51 -5.06 24.89
CA ASN A 90 1.58 -3.86 25.72
C ASN A 90 3.05 -3.51 26.07
N PRO A 91 3.63 -2.44 25.50
CA PRO A 91 2.98 -1.39 24.71
C PRO A 91 2.53 -1.84 23.32
N VAL A 92 1.47 -1.22 22.79
CA VAL A 92 0.93 -1.45 21.44
C VAL A 92 2.05 -1.35 20.41
N GLU A 93 2.24 -2.42 19.62
CA GLU A 93 3.22 -2.43 18.55
C GLU A 93 2.61 -1.84 17.27
N ARG A 94 3.41 -1.07 16.51
CA ARG A 94 3.00 -0.54 15.20
C ARG A 94 3.87 -1.16 14.11
N THR A 95 3.22 -1.81 13.15
CA THR A 95 3.86 -2.34 11.95
C THR A 95 3.52 -1.51 10.72
N ASP A 96 4.54 -1.20 9.92
CA ASP A 96 4.42 -0.47 8.67
C ASP A 96 4.09 -1.44 7.52
N VAL A 97 2.85 -1.41 7.02
CA VAL A 97 2.47 -2.21 5.85
C VAL A 97 2.83 -1.43 4.59
N THR A 98 3.81 -1.94 3.85
CA THR A 98 4.37 -1.27 2.67
C THR A 98 3.90 -1.89 1.36
N LEU A 99 3.84 -1.06 0.31
CA LEU A 99 3.60 -1.53 -1.04
C LEU A 99 4.77 -2.39 -1.55
N LEU A 100 4.46 -3.22 -2.54
CA LEU A 100 5.44 -4.03 -3.22
C LEU A 100 6.58 -3.17 -3.81
N PRO A 101 7.81 -3.73 -3.85
CA PRO A 101 8.96 -3.09 -4.46
C PRO A 101 8.79 -3.02 -5.99
N VAL A 102 9.88 -2.91 -6.76
CA VAL A 102 9.82 -2.94 -8.22
C VAL A 102 9.09 -4.18 -8.74
N LEU A 103 8.17 -4.00 -9.68
CA LEU A 103 7.41 -5.09 -10.32
C LEU A 103 7.61 -5.02 -11.85
N PRO A 104 8.47 -5.87 -12.42
CA PRO A 104 8.62 -5.98 -13.86
C PRO A 104 7.50 -6.85 -14.45
N SER A 105 7.02 -6.49 -15.64
CA SER A 105 6.14 -7.33 -16.45
C SER A 105 6.51 -7.27 -17.92
N VAL A 106 6.33 -8.40 -18.60
CA VAL A 106 6.49 -8.54 -20.04
C VAL A 106 5.31 -9.34 -20.56
N SER A 107 4.69 -8.86 -21.62
CA SER A 107 3.62 -9.53 -22.34
C SER A 107 3.93 -9.53 -23.83
N TYR A 108 3.54 -10.62 -24.49
CA TYR A 108 3.58 -10.75 -25.93
C TYR A 108 2.22 -11.26 -26.40
N THR A 109 1.59 -10.55 -27.31
CA THR A 109 0.27 -10.87 -27.85
C THR A 109 0.36 -11.03 -29.36
N VAL A 110 -0.29 -12.08 -29.88
CA VAL A 110 -0.44 -12.33 -31.32
C VAL A 110 -1.92 -12.37 -31.65
N GLN A 111 -2.31 -11.68 -32.71
CA GLN A 111 -3.68 -11.63 -33.24
C GLN A 111 -3.64 -12.12 -34.69
N PHE A 112 -4.44 -13.15 -34.98
CA PHE A 112 -4.53 -13.83 -36.28
C PHE A 112 -5.75 -13.37 -37.07
#